data_AF-A0A2P6NCC8-F1
#
_entry.id   AF-A0A2P6NCC8-F1
#
_cell.length_a   1.000
_cell.length_b   1.000
_cell.length_c   1.000
_cell.angle_alpha   90.00
_cell.angle_beta   90.00
_cell.angle_gamma   90.00
#
_symmetry.space_group_name_H-M   'P 1'
#
loop_
_entity.id
_entity.type
_entity.pdbx_description
1 polymer ?
#
loop_
_entity_poly.entity_id
_entity_poly.type
_entity_poly.pdbx_seq_one_letter_code
_entity_poly.pdbx_strand_id
1 'polypeptide(L)'
;MTCGRLFSGCVDLPMLQRPEESKRKEMSSTTAVRSPPNARPKRRRQTQNDTLKMLNDVRPQFMKGLTQTFKRMRGGDNTQTAVLHYDRDRHYPGVFEPAPVYFYPVYTAHYPTQQPYVPIGASISPPSSPWSSEPSSPLPTETEVTQQSQRSRKALIFGGTSFMGRSLVERLLKEGEWEITMVNRGRAYWGSNDPFSGRTKRVTCDRENAEEFITICKTLATETDGWDLVIDFSAFRAVDMQMTVDHLRGSVKHYIYISSDSIYMVCRTPADPRPMGRREEDAVRPENVEERQHLNREDSYGDGKLQCEEVLQQANRDHSFPFTSLRLPDVFGPYDNTDRHWKYQLWLSINDFYPIDLSDDASTKRLSFVYSKDVASAVLSVFRAGDKCKGRAYNIACDENPTLEQYLSITSHVMDSDINKKQHATKEVDYSSSSSDASHFSLDSEFLPSVDFGIIDTAAARRDFQWKPTSLTHAIRETVQFFHDAFYRHRREAPLHEFDRNMREAIERVYEEGRKG
;
A
#
# COMPACT_ATOMS: atom_id res chain seq x y z
N MET A 1 -62.69 -4.29 2.82
CA MET A 1 -63.52 -4.61 4.01
C MET A 1 -62.55 -4.91 5.16
N THR A 2 -62.07 -3.91 5.90
CA THR A 2 -62.61 -3.32 7.15
C THR A 2 -62.59 -4.22 8.40
N CYS A 3 -61.90 -3.70 9.43
CA CYS A 3 -62.07 -3.90 10.90
C CYS A 3 -61.72 -5.26 11.53
N GLY A 4 -61.16 -5.36 12.74
CA GLY A 4 -60.79 -4.39 13.78
C GLY A 4 -60.92 -4.95 15.21
N ARG A 5 -60.17 -4.35 16.17
CA ARG A 5 -60.30 -4.31 17.67
C ARG A 5 -59.74 -5.51 18.48
N LEU A 6 -58.81 -5.36 19.44
CA LEU A 6 -58.68 -4.60 20.72
C LEU A 6 -59.45 -5.18 21.91
N PHE A 7 -58.74 -5.54 23.01
CA PHE A 7 -59.06 -5.49 24.48
C PHE A 7 -57.82 -6.07 25.24
N SER A 8 -56.95 -5.31 25.94
CA SER A 8 -56.96 -4.73 27.32
C SER A 8 -56.92 -5.71 28.51
N GLY A 9 -55.95 -5.54 29.43
CA GLY A 9 -56.02 -6.03 30.82
C GLY A 9 -54.68 -6.15 31.57
N CYS A 10 -54.32 -5.11 32.37
CA CYS A 10 -53.55 -5.25 33.63
C CYS A 10 -54.38 -6.11 34.64
N VAL A 11 -53.86 -6.76 35.68
CA VAL A 11 -53.17 -6.21 36.87
C VAL A 11 -52.53 -7.35 37.73
N ASP A 12 -51.50 -6.96 38.50
CA ASP A 12 -51.13 -7.34 39.87
C ASP A 12 -50.21 -8.53 40.27
N LEU A 13 -49.22 -8.14 41.09
CA LEU A 13 -48.21 -8.85 41.87
C LEU A 13 -48.79 -9.64 43.07
N PRO A 14 -47.95 -10.44 43.76
CA PRO A 14 -47.83 -10.21 45.20
C PRO A 14 -46.39 -10.14 45.74
N MET A 15 -46.24 -9.25 46.72
CA MET A 15 -45.15 -9.04 47.68
C MET A 15 -45.29 -9.97 48.92
N LEU A 16 -44.26 -9.90 49.79
CA LEU A 16 -44.11 -10.37 51.19
C LEU A 16 -43.21 -11.61 51.38
N GLN A 17 -42.30 -11.72 52.37
CA GLN A 17 -41.67 -10.82 53.36
C GLN A 17 -40.51 -11.61 54.03
N ARG A 18 -39.58 -10.90 54.69
CA ARG A 18 -38.44 -11.43 55.50
C ARG A 18 -38.89 -12.17 56.78
N PRO A 19 -37.95 -12.80 57.51
CA PRO A 19 -37.72 -12.34 58.89
C PRO A 19 -36.25 -12.30 59.39
N GLU A 20 -36.10 -11.67 60.55
CA GLU A 20 -34.90 -11.21 61.30
C GLU A 20 -34.19 -12.25 62.22
N GLU A 21 -33.13 -11.74 62.86
CA GLU A 21 -32.08 -12.24 63.76
C GLU A 21 -32.49 -13.01 65.06
N SER A 22 -31.59 -13.88 65.56
CA SER A 22 -30.71 -13.60 66.74
C SER A 22 -30.33 -14.82 67.62
N LYS A 23 -29.13 -14.72 68.22
CA LYS A 23 -28.60 -15.29 69.51
C LYS A 23 -27.85 -16.65 69.56
N ARG A 24 -26.52 -16.49 69.74
CA ARG A 24 -25.53 -17.11 70.68
C ARG A 24 -25.83 -18.47 71.37
N LYS A 25 -24.81 -19.35 71.34
CA LYS A 25 -24.24 -20.08 72.50
C LYS A 25 -22.78 -20.52 72.25
N GLU A 26 -21.99 -20.55 73.34
CA GLU A 26 -20.52 -20.66 73.43
C GLU A 26 -19.97 -22.10 73.62
N MET A 27 -18.61 -22.18 73.64
CA MET A 27 -17.67 -23.24 74.12
C MET A 27 -17.35 -24.37 73.11
N SER A 28 -16.08 -24.79 72.86
CA SER A 28 -14.85 -24.78 73.67
C SER A 28 -13.57 -24.93 72.80
N SER A 29 -12.47 -24.29 73.24
CA SER A 29 -11.01 -24.57 73.12
C SER A 29 -10.47 -25.46 71.97
N THR A 30 -9.39 -25.10 71.27
CA THR A 30 -8.00 -25.18 71.78
C THR A 30 -7.03 -24.26 71.02
N THR A 31 -6.05 -23.76 71.76
CA THR A 31 -5.01 -22.75 71.56
C THR A 31 -4.01 -22.96 70.40
N ALA A 32 -3.69 -21.89 69.66
CA ALA A 32 -2.39 -21.68 69.03
C ALA A 32 -2.06 -20.16 68.95
N VAL A 33 -0.77 -19.86 69.15
CA VAL A 33 -0.12 -18.59 69.49
C VAL A 33 -0.31 -17.49 68.43
N ARG A 34 -0.60 -16.24 68.86
CA ARG A 34 -0.69 -15.03 68.01
C ARG A 34 0.54 -14.12 68.15
N SER A 35 1.20 -13.86 67.02
CA SER A 35 2.14 -12.75 66.78
C SER A 35 1.37 -11.47 66.34
N PRO A 36 1.92 -10.26 66.49
CA PRO A 36 1.19 -8.99 66.32
C PRO A 36 0.89 -8.66 64.84
N PRO A 37 -0.13 -7.81 64.56
CA PRO A 37 -0.58 -7.55 63.19
C PRO A 37 0.39 -6.64 62.42
N ASN A 38 0.81 -7.12 61.24
CA ASN A 38 1.59 -6.35 60.27
C ASN A 38 0.76 -5.19 59.70
N ALA A 39 1.32 -3.98 59.77
CA ALA A 39 0.74 -2.77 59.23
C ALA A 39 0.62 -2.84 57.69
N ARG A 40 -0.54 -2.47 57.14
CA ARG A 40 -0.74 -2.29 55.70
C ARG A 40 0.14 -1.13 55.21
N PRO A 41 0.87 -1.25 54.08
CA PRO A 41 1.61 -0.13 53.52
C PRO A 41 0.63 0.94 53.00
N LYS A 42 0.76 2.17 53.51
CA LYS A 42 0.03 3.33 52.99
C LYS A 42 0.46 3.58 51.54
N ARG A 43 -0.46 3.40 50.58
CA ARG A 43 -0.30 3.88 49.19
C ARG A 43 -0.03 5.39 49.23
N ARG A 44 1.18 5.79 48.85
CA ARG A 44 1.53 7.20 48.62
C ARG A 44 0.72 7.68 47.40
N ARG A 45 -0.12 8.70 47.58
CA ARG A 45 -0.80 9.36 46.45
C ARG A 45 0.27 10.02 45.59
N GLN A 46 0.28 9.66 44.30
CA GLN A 46 1.15 10.25 43.29
C GLN A 46 0.77 11.71 43.13
N THR A 47 1.74 12.61 43.32
CA THR A 47 1.49 14.05 43.19
C THR A 47 1.55 14.48 41.73
N GLN A 48 0.89 15.57 41.35
CA GLN A 48 0.98 16.11 39.98
C GLN A 48 2.44 16.32 39.53
N ASN A 49 3.35 16.63 40.45
CA ASN A 49 4.78 16.75 40.17
C ASN A 49 5.47 15.40 39.88
N ASP A 50 4.99 14.30 40.46
CA ASP A 50 5.49 12.95 40.16
C ASP A 50 5.03 12.49 38.77
N THR A 51 3.81 12.84 38.36
CA THR A 51 3.28 12.60 37.01
C THR A 51 3.98 13.45 35.94
N LEU A 52 4.30 14.71 36.26
CA LEU A 52 5.09 15.60 35.39
C LEU A 52 6.54 15.13 35.22
N LYS A 53 7.14 14.52 36.25
CA LYS A 53 8.46 13.88 36.12
C LYS A 53 8.42 12.64 35.21
N MET A 54 7.44 11.74 35.38
CA MET A 54 7.26 10.60 34.47
C MET A 54 7.00 11.05 33.03
N LEU A 55 6.23 12.11 32.81
CA LEU A 55 5.99 12.67 31.47
C LEU A 55 7.26 13.28 30.85
N ASN A 56 8.19 13.81 31.66
CA ASN A 56 9.47 14.33 31.18
C ASN A 56 10.51 13.23 30.91
N ASP A 57 10.40 12.07 31.57
CA ASP A 57 11.28 10.92 31.34
C ASP A 57 10.81 10.05 30.14
N VAL A 58 9.50 10.00 29.88
CA VAL A 58 8.90 9.24 28.76
C VAL A 58 8.87 10.06 27.45
N ARG A 59 8.77 11.40 27.52
CA ARG A 59 8.75 12.29 26.33
C ARG A 59 9.96 12.15 25.39
N PRO A 60 11.21 12.05 25.87
CA PRO A 60 12.38 11.99 24.98
C PRO A 60 12.48 10.66 24.22
N GLN A 61 11.97 9.56 24.78
CA GLN A 61 11.99 8.24 24.15
C GLN A 61 10.84 8.08 23.14
N PHE A 62 9.64 8.57 23.48
CA PHE A 62 8.49 8.55 22.58
C PHE A 62 8.67 9.51 21.37
N MET A 63 9.34 10.65 21.56
CA MET A 63 9.62 11.60 20.46
C MET A 63 10.76 11.13 19.53
N LYS A 64 11.66 10.24 19.98
CA LYS A 64 12.70 9.66 19.10
C LYS A 64 12.09 8.71 18.06
N GLY A 65 11.15 7.84 18.45
CA GLY A 65 10.45 6.92 17.53
C GLY A 65 9.64 7.65 16.45
N LEU A 66 8.94 8.73 16.82
CA LEU A 66 8.17 9.53 15.86
C LEU A 66 9.08 10.34 14.91
N THR A 67 10.17 10.93 15.41
CA THR A 67 11.06 11.76 14.57
C THR A 67 11.83 10.92 13.54
N GLN A 68 12.13 9.66 13.84
CA GLN A 68 12.84 8.75 12.95
C GLN A 68 11.93 8.20 11.83
N THR A 69 10.66 7.96 12.17
CA THR A 69 9.61 7.58 11.21
C THR A 69 9.29 8.73 10.24
N PHE A 70 9.22 9.98 10.71
CA PHE A 70 9.03 11.15 9.82
C PHE A 70 10.28 11.54 9.02
N LYS A 71 11.50 11.28 9.53
CA LYS A 71 12.74 11.47 8.76
C LYS A 71 12.91 10.43 7.65
N ARG A 72 12.41 9.20 7.84
CA ARG A 72 12.47 8.13 6.82
C ARG A 72 11.41 8.28 5.73
N MET A 73 10.26 8.89 6.03
CA MET A 73 9.24 9.19 5.01
C MET A 73 9.59 10.39 4.11
N ARG A 74 10.49 11.29 4.55
CA ARG A 74 11.09 12.30 3.66
C ARG A 74 12.39 11.75 3.08
N GLY A 75 12.29 11.10 1.93
CA GLY A 75 13.45 10.86 1.07
C GLY A 75 14.25 12.16 0.92
N GLY A 76 15.52 12.11 1.27
CA GLY A 76 16.35 13.28 1.53
C GLY A 76 16.53 14.20 0.33
N ASP A 77 16.46 15.50 0.61
CA ASP A 77 17.18 16.51 -0.16
C ASP A 77 18.32 17.04 0.70
N ASN A 78 19.50 17.05 0.10
CA ASN A 78 20.65 17.84 0.55
C ASN A 78 20.24 19.31 0.58
N THR A 79 20.13 19.90 1.77
CA THR A 79 20.31 21.35 1.89
C THR A 79 21.22 21.67 3.06
N GLN A 80 22.32 22.31 2.71
CA GLN A 80 23.34 22.90 3.56
C GLN A 80 22.73 23.68 4.73
N THR A 81 23.39 23.56 5.87
CA THR A 81 23.15 24.30 7.09
C THR A 81 23.27 25.81 6.84
N ALA A 82 22.14 26.51 6.70
CA ALA A 82 22.08 27.96 6.80
C ALA A 82 21.67 28.32 8.23
N VAL A 83 22.63 28.77 9.03
CA VAL A 83 22.40 29.33 10.36
C VAL A 83 21.74 30.70 10.19
N LEU A 84 20.43 30.80 10.42
CA LEU A 84 19.73 32.07 10.57
C LEU A 84 19.73 32.47 12.05
N HIS A 85 20.60 33.44 12.37
CA HIS A 85 20.49 34.23 13.59
C HIS A 85 19.18 35.02 13.56
N TYR A 86 18.27 34.72 14.49
CA TYR A 86 17.04 35.49 14.67
C TYR A 86 17.35 36.68 15.59
N ASP A 87 17.60 37.84 15.00
CA ASP A 87 17.67 39.09 15.75
C ASP A 87 16.25 39.64 15.95
N ARG A 88 15.87 39.80 17.21
CA ARG A 88 14.50 39.96 17.66
C ARG A 88 14.24 41.42 18.02
N ASP A 89 14.59 42.37 17.16
CA ASP A 89 14.22 43.78 17.31
C ASP A 89 14.40 44.55 15.99
N ARG A 90 13.33 44.72 15.22
CA ARG A 90 13.09 45.87 14.32
C ARG A 90 11.68 45.82 13.71
N HIS A 91 10.82 46.74 14.17
CA HIS A 91 9.61 47.14 13.46
C HIS A 91 9.99 48.13 12.35
N TYR A 92 9.52 47.95 11.11
CA TYR A 92 9.13 49.06 10.22
C TYR A 92 8.07 48.60 9.19
N PRO A 93 7.13 49.47 8.79
CA PRO A 93 5.95 49.15 7.99
C PRO A 93 6.21 49.34 6.49
N GLY A 94 5.56 48.56 5.63
CA GLY A 94 5.67 48.73 4.19
C GLY A 94 4.58 47.98 3.43
N VAL A 95 3.71 48.74 2.76
CA VAL A 95 2.74 48.26 1.77
C VAL A 95 3.50 47.65 0.59
N PHE A 96 3.17 46.42 0.20
CA PHE A 96 3.68 45.80 -1.03
C PHE A 96 2.55 45.76 -2.07
N GLU A 97 2.72 46.50 -3.16
CA GLU A 97 1.91 46.41 -4.38
C GLU A 97 2.17 45.08 -5.12
N PRO A 98 1.19 44.54 -5.88
CA PRO A 98 1.39 43.30 -6.63
C PRO A 98 2.37 43.48 -7.80
N ALA A 99 3.28 42.52 -7.96
CA ALA A 99 4.26 42.49 -9.04
C ALA A 99 3.62 42.31 -10.44
N PRO A 100 4.24 42.85 -11.51
CA PRO A 100 3.67 42.83 -12.86
C PRO A 100 3.71 41.44 -13.52
N VAL A 101 2.67 41.17 -14.32
CA VAL A 101 2.50 39.99 -15.17
C VAL A 101 3.45 40.07 -16.38
N TYR A 102 4.32 39.08 -16.55
CA TYR A 102 5.16 38.95 -17.74
C TYR A 102 4.53 37.94 -18.73
N PHE A 103 4.19 38.42 -19.93
CA PHE A 103 3.80 37.57 -21.07
C PHE A 103 5.07 37.18 -21.85
N TYR A 104 5.32 35.88 -21.99
CA TYR A 104 6.34 35.36 -22.92
C TYR A 104 5.69 35.01 -24.26
N PRO A 105 6.19 35.51 -25.40
CA PRO A 105 5.74 35.06 -26.72
C PRO A 105 6.25 33.64 -27.00
N VAL A 106 5.32 32.74 -27.32
CA VAL A 106 5.61 31.39 -27.84
C VAL A 106 5.99 31.53 -29.31
N TYR A 107 7.24 31.19 -29.64
CA TYR A 107 7.69 31.08 -31.02
C TYR A 107 7.30 29.70 -31.58
N THR A 108 6.42 29.68 -32.57
CA THR A 108 6.10 28.49 -33.38
C THR A 108 7.16 28.30 -34.46
N ALA A 109 7.91 27.20 -34.40
CA ALA A 109 8.79 26.78 -35.50
C ALA A 109 7.97 26.01 -36.56
N HIS A 110 7.96 26.52 -37.79
CA HIS A 110 7.39 25.84 -38.95
C HIS A 110 8.39 24.81 -39.50
N TYR A 111 7.98 23.55 -39.61
CA TYR A 111 8.69 22.53 -40.41
C TYR A 111 8.23 22.62 -41.87
N PRO A 112 9.15 22.77 -42.85
CA PRO A 112 8.79 22.67 -44.26
C PRO A 112 8.78 21.22 -44.75
N THR A 113 7.67 20.87 -45.41
CA THR A 113 7.50 19.74 -46.33
C THR A 113 8.47 19.85 -47.53
N GLN A 114 9.15 18.75 -47.90
CA GLN A 114 9.58 18.53 -49.29
C GLN A 114 9.45 17.06 -49.70
N GLN A 115 8.89 16.89 -50.89
CA GLN A 115 8.62 15.66 -51.65
C GLN A 115 9.75 15.40 -52.69
N PRO A 116 9.74 14.28 -53.43
CA PRO A 116 10.94 13.52 -53.78
C PRO A 116 11.61 13.90 -55.10
N TYR A 117 12.89 13.52 -55.23
CA TYR A 117 13.72 13.67 -56.43
C TYR A 117 13.66 12.42 -57.33
N VAL A 118 13.52 12.67 -58.64
CA VAL A 118 13.51 11.71 -59.76
C VAL A 118 14.80 11.89 -60.56
N PRO A 119 15.44 10.82 -61.07
CA PRO A 119 16.35 10.93 -62.20
C PRO A 119 15.70 10.45 -63.50
N ILE A 120 15.81 11.29 -64.54
CA ILE A 120 15.46 11.01 -65.93
C ILE A 120 16.63 10.28 -66.60
N GLY A 121 16.33 9.18 -67.29
CA GLY A 121 17.21 8.54 -68.28
C GLY A 121 16.37 8.07 -69.47
N ALA A 122 16.65 8.63 -70.65
CA ALA A 122 15.92 8.40 -71.90
C ALA A 122 16.20 7.02 -72.51
N SER A 123 15.26 6.48 -73.31
CA SER A 123 15.46 6.16 -74.74
C SER A 123 14.49 5.09 -75.31
N ILE A 124 13.79 5.47 -76.39
CA ILE A 124 13.26 4.68 -77.55
C ILE A 124 12.00 3.79 -77.40
N SER A 125 11.01 4.06 -78.26
CA SER A 125 9.81 3.26 -78.62
C SER A 125 10.00 2.54 -79.98
N PRO A 126 9.03 1.85 -80.64
CA PRO A 126 7.86 0.99 -80.29
C PRO A 126 7.88 -0.32 -81.20
N PRO A 127 6.80 -0.97 -81.75
CA PRO A 127 5.33 -1.06 -81.49
C PRO A 127 4.68 -2.49 -81.59
N SER A 128 3.34 -2.57 -81.39
CA SER A 128 2.33 -3.57 -81.87
C SER A 128 2.34 -5.00 -81.26
N SER A 129 1.24 -5.72 -80.99
CA SER A 129 0.00 -6.01 -81.75
C SER A 129 -1.04 -6.76 -80.83
N PRO A 130 -2.31 -7.01 -81.26
CA PRO A 130 -3.50 -7.29 -80.42
C PRO A 130 -3.87 -8.80 -80.32
N TRP A 131 -5.13 -9.12 -79.94
CA TRP A 131 -5.85 -10.44 -79.83
C TRP A 131 -6.21 -10.82 -78.36
N SER A 132 -7.46 -10.60 -77.89
CA SER A 132 -8.63 -11.55 -77.81
C SER A 132 -8.38 -12.77 -76.90
N SER A 133 -9.24 -13.30 -76.02
CA SER A 133 -10.68 -13.17 -75.71
C SER A 133 -10.99 -14.10 -74.51
N GLU A 134 -11.90 -13.67 -73.63
CA GLU A 134 -12.82 -14.47 -72.80
C GLU A 134 -12.35 -15.37 -71.61
N PRO A 135 -13.26 -15.66 -70.65
CA PRO A 135 -12.95 -15.67 -69.21
C PRO A 135 -12.80 -17.07 -68.61
N SER A 136 -12.00 -17.18 -67.55
CA SER A 136 -12.03 -18.31 -66.62
C SER A 136 -12.30 -17.79 -65.21
N SER A 137 -13.36 -18.32 -64.61
CA SER A 137 -13.85 -17.97 -63.27
C SER A 137 -12.80 -18.22 -62.19
N PRO A 138 -12.58 -17.29 -61.25
CA PRO A 138 -11.85 -17.62 -60.03
C PRO A 138 -12.77 -18.32 -59.02
N LEU A 139 -12.23 -19.41 -58.46
CA LEU A 139 -12.64 -20.06 -57.22
C LEU A 139 -12.78 -19.04 -56.07
N PRO A 140 -13.60 -19.31 -55.03
CA PRO A 140 -13.90 -18.34 -53.99
C PRO A 140 -12.63 -17.97 -53.23
N THR A 141 -12.23 -16.71 -53.37
CA THR A 141 -11.17 -16.10 -52.56
C THR A 141 -11.61 -16.02 -51.11
N GLU A 142 -10.62 -16.31 -50.28
CA GLU A 142 -10.59 -16.26 -48.83
C GLU A 142 -11.42 -15.11 -48.25
N THR A 143 -12.25 -15.49 -47.29
CA THR A 143 -12.86 -14.66 -46.26
C THR A 143 -12.04 -13.40 -45.96
N GLU A 144 -12.61 -12.24 -46.28
CA GLU A 144 -12.22 -10.95 -45.72
C GLU A 144 -12.28 -11.03 -44.19
N VAL A 145 -11.17 -11.37 -43.56
CA VAL A 145 -10.95 -11.08 -42.14
C VAL A 145 -10.86 -9.57 -42.06
N THR A 146 -11.99 -8.95 -41.75
CA THR A 146 -12.07 -7.52 -41.44
C THR A 146 -11.16 -7.29 -40.24
N GLN A 147 -9.95 -6.76 -40.47
CA GLN A 147 -9.15 -6.15 -39.42
C GLN A 147 -9.89 -4.90 -38.96
N GLN A 148 -10.87 -5.08 -38.07
CA GLN A 148 -11.30 -4.00 -37.21
C GLN A 148 -10.07 -3.58 -36.43
N SER A 149 -9.52 -2.43 -36.80
CA SER A 149 -8.58 -1.64 -36.00
C SER A 149 -9.12 -1.55 -34.58
N GLN A 150 -8.66 -2.46 -33.73
CA GLN A 150 -9.08 -2.53 -32.35
C GLN A 150 -8.42 -1.34 -31.67
N ARG A 151 -9.22 -0.31 -31.38
CA ARG A 151 -8.74 0.92 -30.79
C ARG A 151 -7.96 0.59 -29.50
N SER A 152 -6.71 1.08 -29.43
CA SER A 152 -5.87 0.95 -28.23
C SER A 152 -6.57 1.55 -27.02
N ARG A 153 -6.57 0.82 -25.90
CA ARG A 153 -7.14 1.27 -24.62
C ARG A 153 -6.20 2.22 -23.93
N LYS A 154 -6.72 3.25 -23.28
CA LYS A 154 -5.92 4.30 -22.65
C LYS A 154 -5.89 4.13 -21.14
N ALA A 155 -4.69 3.94 -20.58
CA ALA A 155 -4.46 3.84 -19.15
C ALA A 155 -3.68 5.06 -18.62
N LEU A 156 -4.19 5.70 -17.57
CA LEU A 156 -3.48 6.74 -16.81
C LEU A 156 -3.09 6.19 -15.44
N ILE A 157 -1.82 6.29 -15.09
CA ILE A 157 -1.28 5.70 -13.86
C ILE A 157 -0.59 6.79 -13.05
N PHE A 158 -1.12 7.12 -11.88
CA PHE A 158 -0.41 7.93 -10.90
C PHE A 158 0.57 7.03 -10.13
N GLY A 159 1.87 7.17 -10.43
CA GLY A 159 2.93 6.26 -10.01
C GLY A 159 3.50 5.44 -11.18
N GLY A 160 3.57 4.12 -11.02
CA GLY A 160 3.87 3.18 -12.11
C GLY A 160 5.34 2.72 -12.24
N THR A 161 6.32 3.40 -11.63
CA THR A 161 7.75 3.09 -11.86
C THR A 161 8.38 2.15 -10.82
N SER A 162 7.75 1.97 -9.64
CA SER A 162 8.25 1.09 -8.57
C SER A 162 7.19 0.09 -8.10
N PHE A 163 7.66 -0.99 -7.47
CA PHE A 163 6.87 -2.00 -6.75
C PHE A 163 5.58 -2.46 -7.46
N MET A 164 4.41 -2.21 -6.86
CA MET A 164 3.10 -2.58 -7.41
C MET A 164 2.81 -1.89 -8.75
N GLY A 165 3.11 -0.59 -8.83
CA GLY A 165 2.89 0.18 -10.06
C GLY A 165 3.72 -0.36 -11.21
N ARG A 166 4.96 -0.75 -10.95
CA ARG A 166 5.83 -1.40 -11.94
C ARG A 166 5.27 -2.73 -12.41
N SER A 167 4.81 -3.56 -11.47
CA SER A 167 4.18 -4.84 -11.78
C SER A 167 2.93 -4.67 -12.66
N LEU A 168 2.13 -3.63 -12.42
CA LEU A 168 0.99 -3.29 -13.26
C LEU A 168 1.41 -2.84 -14.66
N VAL A 169 2.36 -1.92 -14.79
CA VAL A 169 2.82 -1.43 -16.10
C VAL A 169 3.43 -2.56 -16.93
N GLU A 170 4.29 -3.40 -16.33
CA GLU A 170 4.85 -4.59 -17.00
C GLU A 170 3.74 -5.52 -17.50
N ARG A 171 2.69 -5.71 -16.70
CA ARG A 171 1.54 -6.54 -17.07
C ARG A 171 0.72 -5.92 -18.20
N LEU A 172 0.42 -4.62 -18.16
CA LEU A 172 -0.34 -3.93 -19.20
C LEU A 172 0.42 -3.92 -20.54
N LEU A 173 1.73 -3.65 -20.51
CA LEU A 173 2.59 -3.71 -21.69
C LEU A 173 2.62 -5.12 -22.31
N LYS A 174 2.58 -6.17 -21.47
CA LYS A 174 2.52 -7.55 -21.94
C LYS A 174 1.19 -7.89 -22.62
N GLU A 175 0.07 -7.26 -22.27
CA GLU A 175 -1.22 -7.45 -22.95
C GLU A 175 -1.23 -6.81 -24.36
N GLY A 176 -0.40 -5.79 -24.60
CA GLY A 176 -0.21 -5.18 -25.93
C GLY A 176 -1.37 -4.30 -26.43
N GLU A 177 -2.48 -4.23 -25.71
CA GLU A 177 -3.68 -3.46 -26.07
C GLU A 177 -3.73 -2.05 -25.45
N TRP A 178 -2.70 -1.66 -24.69
CA TRP A 178 -2.73 -0.46 -23.83
C TRP A 178 -1.75 0.62 -24.28
N GLU A 179 -2.28 1.83 -24.44
CA GLU A 179 -1.52 3.08 -24.44
C GLU A 179 -1.45 3.61 -23.00
N ILE A 180 -0.24 3.66 -22.44
CA ILE A 180 -0.03 3.94 -21.01
C ILE A 180 0.61 5.31 -20.84
N THR A 181 -0.03 6.16 -20.02
CA THR A 181 0.53 7.40 -19.50
C THR A 181 0.77 7.28 -18.00
N MET A 182 1.99 7.54 -17.55
CA MET A 182 2.35 7.57 -16.13
C MET A 182 2.58 9.01 -15.67
N VAL A 183 2.08 9.35 -14.48
CA VAL A 183 2.34 10.63 -13.80
C VAL A 183 3.08 10.34 -12.50
N ASN A 184 4.31 10.78 -12.36
CA ASN A 184 5.12 10.56 -11.16
C ASN A 184 6.27 11.57 -11.02
N ARG A 185 6.99 11.53 -9.90
CA ARG A 185 8.09 12.47 -9.57
C ARG A 185 9.38 12.27 -10.37
N GLY A 186 9.46 11.26 -11.26
CA GLY A 186 10.67 10.96 -12.02
C GLY A 186 11.87 10.48 -11.19
N ARG A 187 11.63 9.97 -9.97
CA ARG A 187 12.67 9.42 -9.09
C ARG A 187 13.23 8.13 -9.68
N ALA A 188 14.55 7.96 -9.58
CA ALA A 188 15.20 6.70 -9.88
C ALA A 188 14.86 5.66 -8.80
N TYR A 189 14.38 4.50 -9.24
CA TYR A 189 14.17 3.32 -8.41
C TYR A 189 14.77 2.13 -9.14
N TRP A 190 15.50 1.27 -8.43
CA TRP A 190 16.11 0.09 -9.01
C TRP A 190 17.04 0.42 -10.19
N GLY A 191 17.87 1.45 -10.01
CA GLY A 191 18.85 1.91 -10.99
C GLY A 191 18.29 2.55 -12.27
N SER A 192 16.99 2.83 -12.34
CA SER A 192 16.39 3.54 -13.49
C SER A 192 15.35 4.57 -13.05
N ASN A 193 15.35 5.74 -13.68
CA ASN A 193 14.28 6.74 -13.53
C ASN A 193 13.12 6.51 -14.49
N ASP A 194 13.30 5.65 -15.50
CA ASP A 194 12.27 5.29 -16.48
C ASP A 194 12.49 3.87 -17.03
N PRO A 195 12.07 2.82 -16.31
CA PRO A 195 12.21 1.44 -16.77
C PRO A 195 11.38 1.12 -18.03
N PHE A 196 10.52 2.05 -18.48
CA PHE A 196 9.58 1.87 -19.58
C PHE A 196 9.78 2.85 -20.74
N SER A 197 10.92 3.54 -20.76
CA SER A 197 11.27 4.48 -21.82
C SER A 197 11.01 3.89 -23.22
N GLY A 198 10.37 4.68 -24.08
CA GLY A 198 9.96 4.29 -25.43
C GLY A 198 8.71 3.42 -25.54
N ARG A 199 8.15 2.93 -24.43
CA ARG A 199 6.94 2.08 -24.39
C ARG A 199 5.76 2.72 -23.70
N THR A 200 5.99 3.76 -22.91
CA THR A 200 4.95 4.49 -22.15
C THR A 200 5.19 5.99 -22.26
N LYS A 201 4.13 6.79 -22.22
CA LYS A 201 4.24 8.23 -21.99
C LYS A 201 4.50 8.49 -20.50
N ARG A 202 5.43 9.38 -20.18
CA ARG A 202 5.70 9.80 -18.80
C ARG A 202 5.53 11.30 -18.66
N VAL A 203 4.81 11.71 -17.62
CA VAL A 203 4.62 13.10 -17.20
C VAL A 203 5.25 13.24 -15.81
N THR A 204 6.27 14.08 -15.70
CA THR A 204 6.88 14.39 -14.41
C THR A 204 5.99 15.38 -13.67
N CYS A 205 5.55 15.02 -12.47
CA CYS A 205 4.76 15.88 -11.60
C CYS A 205 4.84 15.37 -10.16
N ASP A 206 5.01 16.28 -9.20
CA ASP A 206 4.78 15.98 -7.78
C ASP A 206 3.33 16.35 -7.43
N ARG A 207 2.55 15.35 -6.96
CA ARG A 207 1.16 15.53 -6.54
C ARG A 207 1.02 16.52 -5.38
N GLU A 208 2.07 16.66 -4.56
CA GLU A 208 2.08 17.63 -3.45
C GLU A 208 2.20 19.09 -3.95
N ASN A 209 2.68 19.29 -5.18
CA ASN A 209 2.61 20.60 -5.84
C ASN A 209 1.22 20.79 -6.47
N ALA A 210 0.29 21.33 -5.68
CA ALA A 210 -1.12 21.46 -6.06
C ALA A 210 -1.32 22.18 -7.41
N GLU A 211 -0.65 23.31 -7.65
CA GLU A 211 -0.83 24.09 -8.89
C GLU A 211 -0.38 23.31 -10.13
N GLU A 212 0.76 22.65 -10.04
CA GLU A 212 1.29 21.79 -11.09
C GLU A 212 0.38 20.59 -11.33
N PHE A 213 -0.02 19.89 -10.26
CA PHE A 213 -0.87 18.71 -10.33
C PHE A 213 -2.24 19.02 -10.95
N ILE A 214 -2.85 20.15 -10.57
CA ILE A 214 -4.10 20.64 -11.17
C ILE A 214 -3.92 20.88 -12.67
N THR A 215 -2.83 21.55 -13.06
CA THR A 215 -2.53 21.83 -14.47
C THR A 215 -2.36 20.56 -15.29
N ILE A 216 -1.64 19.58 -14.74
CA ILE A 216 -1.44 18.27 -15.36
C ILE A 216 -2.78 17.52 -15.48
N CYS A 217 -3.60 17.47 -14.43
CA CYS A 217 -4.90 16.80 -14.49
C CYS A 217 -5.81 17.43 -15.56
N LYS A 218 -5.88 18.77 -15.64
CA LYS A 218 -6.67 19.46 -16.67
C LYS A 218 -6.18 19.15 -18.08
N THR A 219 -4.87 19.06 -18.27
CA THR A 219 -4.26 18.72 -19.57
C THR A 219 -4.59 17.27 -19.95
N LEU A 220 -4.41 16.33 -19.03
CA LEU A 220 -4.69 14.91 -19.25
C LEU A 220 -6.18 14.62 -19.46
N ALA A 221 -7.07 15.44 -18.89
CA ALA A 221 -8.50 15.30 -19.08
C ALA A 221 -8.97 15.62 -20.51
N THR A 222 -8.22 16.44 -21.26
CA THR A 222 -8.56 16.85 -22.63
C THR A 222 -7.68 16.21 -23.70
N GLU A 223 -6.57 15.59 -23.31
CA GLU A 223 -5.63 14.93 -24.23
C GLU A 223 -6.25 13.73 -24.95
N THR A 224 -7.25 13.10 -24.33
CA THR A 224 -7.90 11.91 -24.86
C THR A 224 -9.42 12.09 -24.79
N ASP A 225 -10.15 11.30 -25.56
CA ASP A 225 -11.60 11.19 -25.49
C ASP A 225 -12.08 10.31 -24.30
N GLY A 226 -11.25 10.24 -23.25
CA GLY A 226 -11.50 9.51 -22.02
C GLY A 226 -10.48 8.40 -21.77
N TRP A 227 -10.01 8.33 -20.53
CA TRP A 227 -9.21 7.25 -19.98
C TRP A 227 -10.10 6.03 -19.71
N ASP A 228 -9.79 4.92 -20.35
CA ASP A 228 -10.48 3.65 -20.11
C ASP A 228 -10.26 3.16 -18.68
N LEU A 229 -9.05 3.41 -18.17
CA LEU A 229 -8.66 3.02 -16.82
C LEU A 229 -7.72 4.07 -16.22
N VAL A 230 -8.04 4.55 -15.03
CA VAL A 230 -7.12 5.35 -14.19
C VAL A 230 -6.74 4.53 -12.97
N ILE A 231 -5.46 4.42 -12.66
CA ILE A 231 -4.97 3.74 -11.45
C ILE A 231 -4.18 4.71 -10.59
N ASP A 232 -4.54 4.80 -9.32
CA ASP A 232 -3.90 5.72 -8.39
C ASP A 232 -3.22 5.00 -7.23
N PHE A 233 -1.89 4.96 -7.29
CA PHE A 233 -1.03 4.46 -6.22
C PHE A 233 -0.54 5.56 -5.27
N SER A 234 -0.77 6.84 -5.58
CA SER A 234 -0.06 7.96 -4.95
C SER A 234 -0.92 8.92 -4.13
N ALA A 235 -2.24 8.75 -4.09
CA ALA A 235 -3.11 9.54 -3.20
C ALA A 235 -3.14 8.99 -1.76
N PHE A 236 -2.78 9.88 -0.82
CA PHE A 236 -2.74 9.60 0.62
C PHE A 236 -3.60 10.55 1.47
N ARG A 237 -4.08 11.67 0.89
CA ARG A 237 -4.86 12.68 1.62
C ARG A 237 -6.11 13.06 0.85
N ALA A 238 -7.15 13.43 1.60
CA ALA A 238 -8.44 13.87 1.05
C ALA A 238 -8.29 14.96 -0.01
N VAL A 239 -7.46 15.97 0.26
CA VAL A 239 -7.25 17.11 -0.65
C VAL A 239 -6.65 16.67 -1.98
N ASP A 240 -5.75 15.68 -1.98
CA ASP A 240 -5.11 15.19 -3.19
C ASP A 240 -6.08 14.36 -4.03
N MET A 241 -6.95 13.60 -3.36
CA MET A 241 -8.04 12.87 -4.02
C MET A 241 -9.08 13.84 -4.60
N GLN A 242 -9.46 14.88 -3.87
CA GLN A 242 -10.42 15.89 -4.32
C GLN A 242 -9.91 16.60 -5.58
N MET A 243 -8.64 16.99 -5.61
CA MET A 243 -8.01 17.60 -6.81
C MET A 243 -8.08 16.66 -8.02
N THR A 244 -7.84 15.35 -7.83
CA THR A 244 -7.96 14.38 -8.92
C THR A 244 -9.40 14.25 -9.42
N VAL A 245 -10.36 14.11 -8.50
CA VAL A 245 -11.78 14.01 -8.85
C VAL A 245 -12.24 15.26 -9.59
N ASP A 246 -11.96 16.46 -9.08
CA ASP A 246 -12.43 17.72 -9.64
C ASP A 246 -11.94 17.98 -11.07
N HIS A 247 -10.72 17.53 -11.38
CA HIS A 247 -10.07 17.84 -12.65
C HIS A 247 -10.03 16.69 -13.66
N LEU A 248 -10.26 15.44 -13.24
CA LEU A 248 -10.42 14.31 -14.15
C LEU A 248 -11.88 13.85 -14.32
N ARG A 249 -12.83 14.36 -13.52
CA ARG A 249 -14.25 14.01 -13.71
C ARG A 249 -14.69 14.30 -15.15
N GLY A 250 -15.36 13.33 -15.75
CA GLY A 250 -15.85 13.40 -17.13
C GLY A 250 -14.86 12.84 -18.17
N SER A 251 -13.59 12.64 -17.82
CA SER A 251 -12.59 12.00 -18.68
C SER A 251 -12.18 10.60 -18.20
N VAL A 252 -12.87 10.03 -17.21
CA VAL A 252 -12.54 8.73 -16.62
C VAL A 252 -13.71 7.75 -16.75
N LYS A 253 -13.46 6.58 -17.37
CA LYS A 253 -14.44 5.49 -17.48
C LYS A 253 -14.43 4.56 -16.26
N HIS A 254 -13.26 4.35 -15.65
CA HIS A 254 -13.10 3.62 -14.40
C HIS A 254 -11.85 4.10 -13.65
N TYR A 255 -12.02 4.54 -12.40
CA TYR A 255 -10.95 4.94 -11.49
C TYR A 255 -10.68 3.85 -10.47
N ILE A 256 -9.49 3.26 -10.44
CA ILE A 256 -9.11 2.29 -9.41
C ILE A 256 -8.16 2.95 -8.42
N TYR A 257 -8.64 3.15 -7.21
CA TYR A 257 -7.85 3.65 -6.09
C TYR A 257 -7.19 2.49 -5.35
N ILE A 258 -5.87 2.55 -5.19
CA ILE A 258 -5.14 1.61 -4.37
C ILE A 258 -5.18 2.13 -2.93
N SER A 259 -6.09 1.56 -2.13
CA SER A 259 -6.28 1.83 -0.71
C SER A 259 -5.44 0.87 0.15
N SER A 260 -5.71 0.84 1.45
CA SER A 260 -5.00 0.00 2.42
C SER A 260 -5.96 -0.57 3.45
N ASP A 261 -5.60 -1.69 4.07
CA ASP A 261 -6.31 -2.24 5.22
C ASP A 261 -6.05 -1.46 6.54
N SER A 262 -5.01 -0.61 6.60
CA SER A 262 -4.77 0.33 7.71
C SER A 262 -5.97 1.24 7.97
N ILE A 263 -6.88 1.44 7.00
CA ILE A 263 -8.13 2.17 7.24
C ILE A 263 -8.96 1.55 8.37
N TYR A 264 -8.86 0.23 8.59
CA TYR A 264 -9.65 -0.45 9.63
C TYR A 264 -9.15 -0.12 11.03
N MET A 265 -7.88 0.30 11.18
CA MET A 265 -7.31 0.78 12.45
C MET A 265 -8.00 2.04 12.96
N VAL A 266 -8.51 2.86 12.04
CA VAL A 266 -9.18 4.14 12.34
C VAL A 266 -10.70 4.05 12.22
N CYS A 267 -11.23 2.84 12.15
CA CYS A 267 -12.66 2.56 12.08
C CYS A 267 -13.19 2.01 13.40
N ARG A 268 -14.51 1.99 13.53
CA ARG A 268 -15.18 1.32 14.64
C ARG A 268 -14.75 -0.15 14.69
N THR A 269 -14.48 -0.65 15.89
CA THR A 269 -14.25 -2.08 16.09
C THR A 269 -15.61 -2.80 16.14
N PRO A 270 -15.85 -3.80 15.26
CA PRO A 270 -17.04 -4.63 15.31
C PRO A 270 -17.21 -5.24 16.70
N ALA A 271 -18.45 -5.30 17.18
CA ALA A 271 -18.76 -5.86 18.49
C ALA A 271 -18.48 -7.37 18.59
N ASP A 272 -18.45 -8.07 17.45
CA ASP A 272 -18.23 -9.51 17.38
C ASP A 272 -17.00 -9.82 16.51
N PRO A 273 -15.96 -10.49 17.06
CA PRO A 273 -14.81 -10.94 16.28
C PRO A 273 -15.26 -11.98 15.25
N ARG A 274 -15.19 -11.62 13.96
CA ARG A 274 -15.50 -12.54 12.86
C ARG A 274 -14.32 -13.50 12.61
N PRO A 275 -14.56 -14.81 12.42
CA PRO A 275 -13.50 -15.77 12.11
C PRO A 275 -12.69 -15.44 10.85
N MET A 276 -13.31 -14.79 9.86
CA MET A 276 -12.69 -14.44 8.57
C MET A 276 -12.09 -13.01 8.55
N GLY A 277 -12.07 -12.32 9.70
CA GLY A 277 -11.47 -11.00 9.82
C GLY A 277 -12.36 -9.83 9.41
N ARG A 278 -11.72 -8.72 9.02
CA ARG A 278 -12.37 -7.46 8.62
C ARG A 278 -12.96 -7.57 7.23
N ARG A 279 -14.19 -7.08 7.06
CA ARG A 279 -14.93 -7.01 5.79
C ARG A 279 -15.07 -5.58 5.33
N GLU A 280 -15.47 -5.40 4.09
CA GLU A 280 -15.56 -4.07 3.49
C GLU A 280 -16.51 -3.13 4.24
N GLU A 281 -17.61 -3.68 4.80
CA GLU A 281 -18.58 -2.93 5.60
C GLU A 281 -18.04 -2.44 6.96
N ASP A 282 -16.88 -2.90 7.41
CA ASP A 282 -16.30 -2.45 8.69
C ASP A 282 -15.57 -1.11 8.58
N ALA A 283 -15.37 -0.60 7.37
CA ALA A 283 -14.72 0.69 7.14
C ALA A 283 -15.67 1.85 7.49
N VAL A 284 -16.04 1.92 8.76
CA VAL A 284 -16.97 2.91 9.32
C VAL A 284 -16.20 3.80 10.26
N ARG A 285 -16.01 5.04 9.83
CA ARG A 285 -15.43 6.10 10.65
C ARG A 285 -16.28 6.31 11.92
N PRO A 286 -15.67 6.43 13.12
CA PRO A 286 -16.41 6.74 14.33
C PRO A 286 -17.11 8.10 14.26
N GLU A 287 -18.34 8.21 14.79
CA GLU A 287 -19.06 9.49 14.86
C GLU A 287 -18.46 10.44 15.90
N ASN A 288 -17.90 9.92 16.99
CA ASN A 288 -17.32 10.73 18.05
C ASN A 288 -16.04 11.43 17.54
N VAL A 289 -16.01 12.77 17.66
CA VAL A 289 -14.90 13.59 17.15
C VAL A 289 -13.59 13.33 17.91
N GLU A 290 -13.65 13.15 19.22
CA GLU A 290 -12.48 12.91 20.06
C GLU A 290 -11.86 11.54 19.75
N GLU A 291 -12.70 10.51 19.56
CA GLU A 291 -12.29 9.17 19.13
C GLU A 291 -11.61 9.22 17.76
N ARG A 292 -12.21 9.90 16.77
CA ARG A 292 -11.58 10.10 15.45
C ARG A 292 -10.21 10.76 15.55
N GLN A 293 -10.10 11.81 16.36
CA GLN A 293 -8.83 12.50 16.55
C GLN A 293 -7.80 11.62 17.26
N HIS A 294 -8.25 10.76 18.18
CA HIS A 294 -7.37 9.80 18.84
C HIS A 294 -6.83 8.76 17.87
N LEU A 295 -7.70 8.10 17.09
CA LEU A 295 -7.29 7.09 16.12
C LEU A 295 -6.42 7.67 15.01
N ASN A 296 -6.70 8.89 14.53
CA ASN A 296 -5.83 9.58 13.56
C ASN A 296 -4.41 9.85 14.13
N ARG A 297 -4.29 10.13 15.44
CA ARG A 297 -2.95 10.26 16.06
C ARG A 297 -2.20 8.94 16.12
N GLU A 298 -2.91 7.82 16.20
CA GLU A 298 -2.33 6.47 16.22
C GLU A 298 -1.96 6.00 14.81
N ASP A 299 -2.83 6.24 13.82
CA ASP A 299 -2.61 5.88 12.43
C ASP A 299 -3.11 6.96 11.46
N SER A 300 -2.29 8.02 11.31
CA SER A 300 -2.58 9.11 10.37
C SER A 300 -2.57 8.68 8.91
N TYR A 301 -1.86 7.59 8.60
CA TYR A 301 -1.84 7.02 7.25
C TYR A 301 -3.19 6.37 6.95
N GLY A 302 -3.65 5.47 7.81
CA GLY A 302 -4.98 4.85 7.73
C GLY A 302 -6.09 5.90 7.68
N ASP A 303 -6.01 6.96 8.49
CA ASP A 303 -6.96 8.08 8.45
C ASP A 303 -6.99 8.77 7.08
N GLY A 304 -5.83 9.13 6.54
CA GLY A 304 -5.73 9.78 5.23
C GLY A 304 -6.24 8.92 4.08
N LYS A 305 -5.94 7.61 4.09
CA LYS A 305 -6.46 6.64 3.11
C LYS A 305 -7.98 6.51 3.21
N LEU A 306 -8.54 6.45 4.42
CA LEU A 306 -9.99 6.39 4.65
C LEU A 306 -10.67 7.68 4.14
N GLN A 307 -10.08 8.85 4.40
CA GLN A 307 -10.62 10.12 3.87
C GLN A 307 -10.62 10.16 2.33
N CYS A 308 -9.62 9.56 1.67
CA CYS A 308 -9.65 9.44 0.21
C CYS A 308 -10.82 8.58 -0.28
N GLU A 309 -11.11 7.46 0.39
CA GLU A 309 -12.29 6.65 0.07
C GLU A 309 -13.59 7.44 0.31
N GLU A 310 -13.67 8.24 1.37
CA GLU A 310 -14.84 9.09 1.65
C GLU A 310 -15.07 10.16 0.57
N VAL A 311 -14.00 10.77 0.05
CA VAL A 311 -14.07 11.70 -1.10
C VAL A 311 -14.59 10.99 -2.36
N LEU A 312 -14.09 9.80 -2.65
CA LEU A 312 -14.54 9.01 -3.81
C LEU A 312 -16.01 8.59 -3.67
N GLN A 313 -16.42 8.15 -2.47
CA GLN A 313 -17.82 7.83 -2.17
C GLN A 313 -18.72 9.06 -2.35
N GLN A 314 -18.30 10.23 -1.86
CA GLN A 314 -19.04 11.48 -2.06
C GLN A 314 -19.16 11.82 -3.55
N ALA A 315 -18.06 11.74 -4.30
CA ALA A 315 -18.05 12.01 -5.74
C ALA A 315 -18.92 11.03 -6.54
N ASN A 316 -19.01 9.77 -6.12
CA ASN A 316 -19.91 8.80 -6.73
C ASN A 316 -21.38 9.13 -6.44
N ARG A 317 -21.73 9.50 -5.21
CA ARG A 317 -23.09 9.92 -4.85
C ARG A 317 -23.53 11.18 -5.61
N ASP A 318 -22.66 12.19 -5.68
CA ASP A 318 -23.01 13.49 -6.24
C ASP A 318 -22.92 13.53 -7.76
N HIS A 319 -21.99 12.77 -8.34
CA HIS A 319 -21.60 12.91 -9.76
C HIS A 319 -21.42 11.59 -10.50
N SER A 320 -21.80 10.45 -9.90
CA SER A 320 -21.60 9.12 -10.48
C SER A 320 -20.14 8.85 -10.89
N PHE A 321 -19.17 9.42 -10.16
CA PHE A 321 -17.75 9.18 -10.40
C PHE A 321 -17.44 7.66 -10.34
N PRO A 322 -16.90 7.05 -11.42
CA PRO A 322 -16.89 5.60 -11.58
C PRO A 322 -15.65 4.96 -10.92
N PHE A 323 -15.61 4.86 -9.59
CA PHE A 323 -14.42 4.37 -8.89
C PHE A 323 -14.55 2.95 -8.33
N THR A 324 -13.42 2.31 -8.03
CA THR A 324 -13.31 1.12 -7.18
C THR A 324 -12.10 1.28 -6.26
N SER A 325 -12.25 0.98 -4.96
CA SER A 325 -11.12 0.99 -4.02
C SER A 325 -10.61 -0.43 -3.77
N LEU A 326 -9.29 -0.65 -3.84
CA LEU A 326 -8.66 -1.93 -3.49
C LEU A 326 -7.89 -1.78 -2.19
N ARG A 327 -8.35 -2.42 -1.11
CA ARG A 327 -7.74 -2.37 0.21
C ARG A 327 -6.72 -3.49 0.32
N LEU A 328 -5.45 -3.09 0.37
CA LEU A 328 -4.32 -4.01 0.39
C LEU A 328 -3.78 -4.14 1.82
N PRO A 329 -3.49 -5.37 2.29
CA PRO A 329 -2.69 -5.59 3.49
C PRO A 329 -1.21 -5.42 3.18
N ASP A 330 -0.33 -5.99 4.01
CA ASP A 330 1.11 -5.98 3.78
C ASP A 330 1.46 -6.58 2.42
N VAL A 331 1.86 -5.69 1.50
CA VAL A 331 2.27 -6.06 0.15
C VAL A 331 3.72 -6.48 0.15
N PHE A 332 4.04 -7.56 -0.57
CA PHE A 332 5.42 -7.98 -0.84
C PHE A 332 5.58 -8.41 -2.30
N GLY A 333 6.81 -8.43 -2.81
CA GLY A 333 7.08 -8.87 -4.17
C GLY A 333 8.30 -8.21 -4.80
N PRO A 334 8.61 -8.56 -6.07
CA PRO A 334 9.63 -7.88 -6.85
C PRO A 334 9.46 -6.36 -6.82
N TYR A 335 10.61 -5.69 -6.73
CA TYR A 335 10.71 -4.24 -6.68
C TYR A 335 10.09 -3.57 -5.44
N ASP A 336 9.77 -4.32 -4.37
CA ASP A 336 9.32 -3.77 -3.09
C ASP A 336 10.35 -2.77 -2.54
N ASN A 337 9.88 -1.56 -2.30
CA ASN A 337 10.66 -0.40 -1.85
C ASN A 337 10.34 0.00 -0.40
N THR A 338 9.56 -0.82 0.31
CA THR A 338 9.39 -0.73 1.77
C THR A 338 10.50 -1.48 2.52
N ASP A 339 11.28 -2.28 1.78
CA ASP A 339 12.38 -3.12 2.25
C ASP A 339 12.00 -4.17 3.30
N ARG A 340 10.72 -4.33 3.63
CA ARG A 340 10.27 -5.20 4.74
C ARG A 340 10.64 -6.66 4.49
N HIS A 341 10.29 -7.20 3.33
CA HIS A 341 10.68 -8.56 2.97
C HIS A 341 12.20 -8.68 2.78
N TRP A 342 12.83 -7.73 2.08
CA TRP A 342 14.26 -7.82 1.79
C TRP A 342 15.11 -7.82 3.06
N LYS A 343 14.76 -6.99 4.06
CA LYS A 343 15.43 -7.02 5.36
C LYS A 343 15.33 -8.38 6.03
N TYR A 344 14.15 -9.00 6.05
CA TYR A 344 14.01 -10.36 6.58
C TYR A 344 14.84 -11.37 5.81
N GLN A 345 14.84 -11.33 4.48
CA GLN A 345 15.65 -12.23 3.65
C GLN A 345 17.16 -12.05 3.92
N LEU A 346 17.65 -10.81 4.04
CA LEU A 346 19.05 -10.54 4.37
C LEU A 346 19.40 -11.03 5.78
N TRP A 347 18.51 -10.82 6.76
CA TRP A 347 18.74 -11.29 8.12
C TRP A 347 18.72 -12.83 8.19
N LEU A 348 17.76 -13.48 7.54
CA LEU A 348 17.70 -14.94 7.43
C LEU A 348 18.99 -15.53 6.85
N SER A 349 19.66 -14.82 5.93
CA SER A 349 20.94 -15.27 5.35
C SER A 349 22.10 -15.35 6.36
N ILE A 350 21.96 -14.69 7.52
CA ILE A 350 22.97 -14.66 8.60
C ILE A 350 22.39 -15.13 9.94
N ASN A 351 21.21 -15.75 9.95
CA ASN A 351 20.50 -16.11 11.18
C ASN A 351 21.29 -17.08 12.08
N ASP A 352 22.15 -17.92 11.49
CA ASP A 352 23.05 -18.82 12.23
C ASP A 352 24.01 -18.06 13.18
N PHE A 353 24.30 -16.79 12.88
CA PHE A 353 25.19 -15.93 13.69
C PHE A 353 24.43 -14.82 14.42
N TYR A 354 23.29 -14.40 13.88
CA TYR A 354 22.48 -13.31 14.38
C TYR A 354 21.00 -13.74 14.38
N PRO A 355 20.52 -14.40 15.45
CA PRO A 355 19.13 -14.84 15.56
C PRO A 355 18.14 -13.68 15.41
N ILE A 356 16.96 -13.98 14.85
CA ILE A 356 15.85 -13.03 14.78
C ILE A 356 15.06 -13.11 16.09
N ASP A 357 15.13 -12.05 16.89
CA ASP A 357 14.29 -11.88 18.08
C ASP A 357 12.89 -11.43 17.65
N LEU A 358 11.85 -12.19 18.01
CA LEU A 358 10.46 -11.91 17.66
C LEU A 358 9.61 -11.80 18.93
N SER A 359 8.57 -10.97 18.88
CA SER A 359 7.58 -10.90 19.95
C SER A 359 6.77 -12.19 20.05
N ASP A 360 6.15 -12.42 21.22
CA ASP A 360 5.27 -13.56 21.45
C ASP A 360 4.11 -13.62 20.43
N ASP A 361 3.63 -12.46 19.96
CA ASP A 361 2.55 -12.34 18.98
C ASP A 361 2.95 -12.86 17.59
N ALA A 362 4.24 -12.90 17.27
CA ALA A 362 4.74 -13.36 15.97
C ALA A 362 4.38 -14.82 15.67
N SER A 363 4.19 -15.62 16.72
CA SER A 363 3.84 -17.06 16.66
C SER A 363 2.33 -17.33 16.66
N THR A 364 1.52 -16.36 17.10
CA THR A 364 0.07 -16.56 17.36
C THR A 364 -0.82 -15.74 16.44
N LYS A 365 -0.41 -14.51 16.09
CA LYS A 365 -1.21 -13.56 15.34
C LYS A 365 -1.23 -13.90 13.86
N ARG A 366 -2.43 -14.04 13.30
CA ARG A 366 -2.67 -14.32 11.87
C ARG A 366 -2.63 -13.03 11.08
N LEU A 367 -1.87 -13.04 9.99
CA LEU A 367 -1.62 -11.86 9.15
C LEU A 367 -2.19 -12.07 7.74
N SER A 368 -2.60 -10.99 7.10
CA SER A 368 -2.91 -10.98 5.68
C SER A 368 -1.74 -10.39 4.89
N PHE A 369 -1.46 -10.98 3.73
CA PHE A 369 -0.45 -10.50 2.80
C PHE A 369 -1.04 -10.41 1.40
N VAL A 370 -0.42 -9.63 0.52
CA VAL A 370 -0.75 -9.66 -0.91
C VAL A 370 0.50 -9.56 -1.77
N TYR A 371 0.54 -10.38 -2.81
CA TYR A 371 1.65 -10.36 -3.77
C TYR A 371 1.51 -9.19 -4.76
N SER A 372 2.59 -8.45 -5.01
CA SER A 372 2.55 -7.24 -5.85
C SER A 372 2.05 -7.49 -7.29
N LYS A 373 2.35 -8.65 -7.88
CA LYS A 373 1.81 -9.02 -9.21
C LYS A 373 0.33 -9.41 -9.15
N ASP A 374 -0.16 -9.88 -8.01
CA ASP A 374 -1.58 -10.16 -7.84
C ASP A 374 -2.41 -8.88 -7.68
N VAL A 375 -1.83 -7.81 -7.15
CA VAL A 375 -2.43 -6.45 -7.19
C VAL A 375 -2.67 -6.03 -8.64
N ALA A 376 -1.69 -6.21 -9.53
CA ALA A 376 -1.87 -5.95 -10.97
C ALA A 376 -2.95 -6.85 -11.59
N SER A 377 -3.01 -8.12 -11.19
CA SER A 377 -4.07 -9.05 -11.62
C SER A 377 -5.46 -8.63 -11.11
N ALA A 378 -5.56 -8.10 -9.89
CA ALA A 378 -6.80 -7.62 -9.28
C ALA A 378 -7.33 -6.39 -10.03
N VAL A 379 -6.44 -5.41 -10.32
CA VAL A 379 -6.75 -4.23 -11.15
C VAL A 379 -7.38 -4.64 -12.49
N LEU A 380 -6.77 -5.59 -13.19
CA LEU A 380 -7.28 -6.09 -14.47
C LEU A 380 -8.59 -6.85 -14.34
N SER A 381 -8.76 -7.62 -13.27
CA SER A 381 -9.99 -8.37 -13.00
C SER A 381 -11.16 -7.43 -12.71
N VAL A 382 -10.91 -6.35 -11.96
CA VAL A 382 -11.89 -5.28 -11.70
C VAL A 382 -12.25 -4.55 -12.98
N PHE A 383 -11.25 -4.18 -13.81
CA PHE A 383 -11.49 -3.55 -15.11
C PHE A 383 -12.39 -4.43 -16.01
N ARG A 384 -12.10 -5.73 -16.09
CA ARG A 384 -12.88 -6.70 -16.88
C ARG A 384 -14.29 -6.93 -16.34
N ALA A 385 -14.47 -6.90 -15.03
CA ALA A 385 -15.78 -7.00 -14.40
C ALA A 385 -16.64 -5.75 -14.60
N GLY A 386 -16.02 -4.60 -14.93
CA GLY A 386 -16.70 -3.38 -15.33
C GLY A 386 -17.60 -2.81 -14.25
N ASP A 387 -18.84 -2.47 -14.64
CA ASP A 387 -19.78 -1.71 -13.81
C ASP A 387 -20.12 -2.39 -12.48
N LYS A 388 -20.02 -3.72 -12.39
CA LYS A 388 -20.25 -4.47 -11.14
C LYS A 388 -19.33 -4.04 -9.99
N CYS A 389 -18.15 -3.52 -10.30
CA CYS A 389 -17.18 -3.09 -9.30
C CYS A 389 -17.24 -1.59 -8.97
N LYS A 390 -17.93 -0.79 -9.77
CA LYS A 390 -17.96 0.67 -9.60
C LYS A 390 -18.77 1.06 -8.36
N GLY A 391 -18.30 2.07 -7.63
CA GLY A 391 -18.84 2.54 -6.35
C GLY A 391 -18.53 1.63 -5.15
N ARG A 392 -17.66 0.63 -5.31
CA ARG A 392 -17.39 -0.40 -4.28
C ARG A 392 -15.92 -0.40 -3.86
N ALA A 393 -15.68 -0.93 -2.66
CA ALA A 393 -14.35 -1.30 -2.19
C ALA A 393 -14.22 -2.82 -2.15
N TYR A 394 -12.98 -3.33 -2.20
CA TYR A 394 -12.67 -4.75 -2.09
C TYR A 394 -11.38 -4.96 -1.30
N ASN A 395 -11.40 -5.90 -0.37
CA ASN A 395 -10.20 -6.44 0.28
C ASN A 395 -9.50 -7.41 -0.68
N ILE A 396 -8.18 -7.23 -0.85
CA ILE A 396 -7.36 -8.03 -1.76
C ILE A 396 -6.18 -8.60 -0.99
N ALA A 397 -6.19 -9.92 -0.76
CA ALA A 397 -5.13 -10.64 -0.04
C ALA A 397 -4.96 -12.07 -0.59
N CYS A 398 -3.84 -12.70 -0.24
CA CYS A 398 -3.62 -14.14 -0.38
C CYS A 398 -4.69 -14.95 0.38
N ASP A 399 -4.87 -16.23 0.00
CA ASP A 399 -5.78 -17.14 0.69
C ASP A 399 -5.22 -17.54 2.06
N GLU A 400 -3.89 -17.65 2.13
CA GLU A 400 -3.15 -18.04 3.31
C GLU A 400 -3.03 -16.89 4.30
N ASN A 401 -3.21 -17.21 5.59
CA ASN A 401 -3.08 -16.27 6.69
C ASN A 401 -1.99 -16.77 7.66
N PRO A 402 -0.70 -16.67 7.30
CA PRO A 402 0.38 -17.16 8.15
C PRO A 402 0.52 -16.26 9.39
N THR A 403 1.18 -16.78 10.42
CA THR A 403 1.81 -15.92 11.43
C THR A 403 3.12 -15.37 10.89
N LEU A 404 3.74 -14.37 11.56
CA LEU A 404 5.04 -13.86 11.13
C LEU A 404 6.10 -14.98 11.15
N GLU A 405 6.10 -15.80 12.20
CA GLU A 405 6.98 -16.96 12.32
C GLU A 405 6.83 -17.91 11.12
N GLN A 406 5.59 -18.23 10.74
CA GLN A 406 5.30 -19.08 9.59
C GLN A 406 5.75 -18.45 8.26
N TYR A 407 5.57 -17.14 8.09
CA TYR A 407 6.05 -16.42 6.91
C TYR A 407 7.58 -16.48 6.77
N LEU A 408 8.30 -16.28 7.88
CA LEU A 408 9.76 -16.37 7.92
C LEU A 408 10.25 -17.80 7.70
N SER A 409 9.58 -18.79 8.29
CA SER A 409 9.86 -20.20 8.06
C SER A 409 9.72 -20.60 6.58
N ILE A 410 8.64 -20.17 5.92
CA ILE A 410 8.45 -20.40 4.47
C ILE A 410 9.56 -19.70 3.67
N THR A 411 9.91 -18.47 4.04
CA THR A 411 10.98 -17.70 3.38
C THR A 411 12.34 -18.40 3.51
N SER A 412 12.71 -18.84 4.71
CA SER A 412 13.95 -19.58 4.97
C SER A 412 13.99 -20.89 4.18
N HIS A 413 12.89 -21.65 4.18
CA HIS A 413 12.82 -22.92 3.45
C HIS A 413 13.02 -22.74 1.94
N VAL A 414 12.43 -21.69 1.36
CA VAL A 414 12.62 -21.33 -0.04
C VAL A 414 14.07 -20.91 -0.33
N MET A 415 14.69 -20.15 0.56
CA MET A 415 16.12 -19.78 0.43
C MET A 415 17.01 -21.02 0.41
N ASP A 416 16.76 -21.99 1.29
CA ASP A 416 17.52 -23.22 1.38
C ASP A 416 17.31 -24.14 0.16
N SER A 417 16.07 -24.29 -0.30
CA SER A 417 15.74 -25.22 -1.40
C SER A 417 16.18 -24.73 -2.78
N ASP A 418 16.07 -23.42 -3.03
CA ASP A 418 16.15 -22.86 -4.38
C ASP A 418 17.46 -22.09 -4.63
N ILE A 419 18.03 -21.45 -3.59
CA ILE A 419 19.26 -20.64 -3.70
C ILE A 419 20.49 -21.41 -3.19
N ASN A 420 20.40 -22.09 -2.05
CA ASN A 420 21.54 -22.76 -1.41
C ASN A 420 21.62 -24.27 -1.74
N LYS A 421 21.72 -24.64 -3.03
CA LYS A 421 21.87 -26.06 -3.46
C LYS A 421 23.12 -26.78 -2.93
N LYS A 422 23.96 -26.13 -2.12
CA LYS A 422 25.08 -26.75 -1.41
C LYS A 422 25.00 -26.40 0.08
N GLN A 423 24.81 -27.46 0.89
CA GLN A 423 24.92 -27.52 2.35
C GLN A 423 23.76 -26.83 3.08
N HIS A 424 22.70 -27.52 3.50
CA HIS A 424 22.58 -28.28 4.75
C HIS A 424 21.14 -28.83 4.83
N ALA A 425 20.90 -29.85 5.67
CA ALA A 425 19.53 -30.28 6.01
C ALA A 425 18.70 -29.07 6.46
N THR A 426 17.42 -29.01 6.09
CA THR A 426 16.42 -28.05 6.60
C THR A 426 16.72 -27.67 8.05
N LYS A 427 17.27 -26.48 8.28
CA LYS A 427 17.57 -25.99 9.63
C LYS A 427 16.36 -25.23 10.13
N GLU A 428 15.90 -25.55 11.33
CA GLU A 428 14.89 -24.78 12.02
C GLU A 428 15.43 -23.36 12.28
N VAL A 429 14.58 -22.35 12.09
CA VAL A 429 14.92 -20.95 12.41
C VAL A 429 15.04 -20.84 13.93
N ASP A 430 16.20 -20.41 14.43
CA ASP A 430 16.42 -20.21 15.86
C ASP A 430 15.75 -18.89 16.30
N TYR A 431 14.67 -19.00 17.09
CA TYR A 431 13.98 -17.88 17.73
C TYR A 431 14.42 -17.82 19.20
N SER A 432 15.17 -16.80 19.60
CA SER A 432 15.52 -16.65 21.00
C SER A 432 14.38 -15.99 21.77
N SER A 433 13.71 -16.72 22.67
CA SER A 433 12.83 -16.11 23.66
C SER A 433 13.67 -15.24 24.61
N SER A 434 13.33 -13.96 24.75
CA SER A 434 14.03 -12.94 25.56
C SER A 434 14.80 -13.51 26.76
N SER A 435 16.12 -13.67 26.63
CA SER A 435 17.00 -13.93 27.77
C SER A 435 17.39 -12.61 28.40
N SER A 436 17.29 -12.54 29.74
CA SER A 436 17.43 -11.35 30.56
C SER A 436 18.85 -10.78 30.67
N ASP A 437 19.73 -11.03 29.70
CA ASP A 437 21.06 -10.44 29.65
C ASP A 437 21.05 -9.16 28.79
N ALA A 438 21.03 -8.03 29.50
CA ALA A 438 20.96 -6.67 28.99
C ALA A 438 22.22 -6.19 28.24
N SER A 439 22.77 -7.02 27.35
CA SER A 439 23.75 -6.65 26.34
C SER A 439 23.38 -7.10 24.92
N HIS A 440 22.22 -7.73 24.73
CA HIS A 440 21.72 -8.08 23.40
C HIS A 440 21.05 -6.87 22.72
N PHE A 441 21.51 -6.63 21.50
CA PHE A 441 21.15 -5.53 20.62
C PHE A 441 19.66 -5.60 20.25
N SER A 442 18.87 -4.64 20.73
CA SER A 442 17.48 -4.46 20.32
C SER A 442 17.44 -3.60 19.05
N LEU A 443 17.53 -4.25 17.89
CA LEU A 443 16.85 -3.73 16.71
C LEU A 443 15.34 -3.83 16.99
N ASP A 444 14.55 -2.83 16.56
CA ASP A 444 13.13 -3.07 16.29
C ASP A 444 13.10 -4.10 15.14
N SER A 445 13.06 -5.37 15.51
CA SER A 445 13.25 -6.53 14.64
C SER A 445 12.01 -6.89 13.84
N GLU A 446 10.87 -6.34 14.24
CA GLU A 446 9.57 -6.58 13.63
C GLU A 446 9.25 -5.51 12.58
N PHE A 447 9.49 -5.86 11.32
CA PHE A 447 9.10 -5.04 10.17
C PHE A 447 7.67 -5.31 9.70
N LEU A 448 7.03 -6.34 10.25
CA LEU A 448 5.68 -6.82 9.96
C LEU A 448 5.03 -7.31 11.27
N PRO A 449 3.69 -7.28 11.40
CA PRO A 449 2.74 -6.67 10.47
C PRO A 449 2.66 -5.14 10.61
N SER A 450 2.09 -4.46 9.62
CA SER A 450 1.80 -3.01 9.72
C SER A 450 0.50 -2.66 10.45
N VAL A 451 -0.34 -3.64 10.76
CA VAL A 451 -1.65 -3.46 11.41
C VAL A 451 -1.85 -4.45 12.56
N ASP A 452 -2.76 -4.13 13.48
CA ASP A 452 -3.00 -4.94 14.67
C ASP A 452 -4.35 -5.68 14.76
N PHE A 453 -5.32 -5.35 13.91
CA PHE A 453 -6.65 -5.94 13.94
C PHE A 453 -6.75 -7.39 13.41
N GLY A 454 -5.67 -7.95 12.84
CA GLY A 454 -5.64 -9.30 12.28
C GLY A 454 -5.87 -9.36 10.76
N ILE A 455 -6.65 -10.34 10.31
CA ILE A 455 -6.81 -10.67 8.88
C ILE A 455 -7.96 -9.88 8.21
N ILE A 456 -7.97 -9.86 6.87
CA ILE A 456 -9.07 -9.32 6.05
C ILE A 456 -9.77 -10.41 5.23
N ASP A 457 -11.08 -10.27 5.06
CA ASP A 457 -11.94 -11.19 4.30
C ASP A 457 -11.93 -10.82 2.81
N THR A 458 -11.57 -11.76 1.93
CA THR A 458 -11.47 -11.55 0.46
C THR A 458 -12.68 -12.11 -0.33
N ALA A 459 -13.74 -12.53 0.35
CA ALA A 459 -14.88 -13.19 -0.29
C ALA A 459 -15.57 -12.31 -1.35
N ALA A 460 -15.62 -11.00 -1.15
CA ALA A 460 -16.24 -10.08 -2.10
C ALA A 460 -15.50 -10.08 -3.45
N ALA A 461 -14.16 -10.10 -3.44
CA ALA A 461 -13.35 -10.14 -4.65
C ALA A 461 -13.60 -11.41 -5.49
N ARG A 462 -13.64 -12.57 -4.82
CA ARG A 462 -13.92 -13.86 -5.48
C ARG A 462 -15.32 -13.91 -6.07
N ARG A 463 -16.31 -13.43 -5.31
CA ARG A 463 -17.72 -13.41 -5.74
C ARG A 463 -17.92 -12.47 -6.92
N ASP A 464 -17.30 -11.29 -6.88
CA ASP A 464 -17.68 -10.22 -7.80
C ASP A 464 -16.91 -10.27 -9.12
N PHE A 465 -15.62 -10.65 -9.08
CA PHE A 465 -14.76 -10.69 -10.27
C PHE A 465 -13.85 -11.92 -10.36
N GLN A 466 -14.17 -12.99 -9.62
CA GLN A 466 -13.53 -14.32 -9.70
C GLN A 466 -11.99 -14.30 -9.60
N TRP A 467 -11.45 -13.29 -8.92
CA TRP A 467 -10.01 -13.16 -8.74
C TRP A 467 -9.50 -14.24 -7.79
N LYS A 468 -8.33 -14.79 -8.13
CA LYS A 468 -7.61 -15.79 -7.36
C LYS A 468 -6.18 -15.31 -7.17
N PRO A 469 -5.69 -15.20 -5.92
CA PRO A 469 -4.30 -14.87 -5.68
C PRO A 469 -3.40 -16.06 -6.02
N THR A 470 -2.14 -15.73 -6.25
CA THR A 470 -1.02 -16.67 -6.28
C THR A 470 -0.82 -17.22 -4.86
N SER A 471 -0.53 -18.53 -4.75
CA SER A 471 -0.22 -19.14 -3.45
C SER A 471 0.95 -18.44 -2.79
N LEU A 472 0.88 -18.24 -1.47
CA LEU A 472 1.87 -17.51 -0.69
C LEU A 472 3.30 -18.05 -0.91
N THR A 473 3.50 -19.37 -0.89
CA THR A 473 4.82 -19.98 -1.09
C THR A 473 5.40 -19.68 -2.47
N HIS A 474 4.59 -19.68 -3.54
CA HIS A 474 5.05 -19.34 -4.88
C HIS A 474 5.41 -17.86 -4.98
N ALA A 475 4.59 -16.98 -4.40
CA ALA A 475 4.88 -15.55 -4.35
C ALA A 475 6.17 -15.26 -3.56
N ILE A 476 6.39 -15.92 -2.42
CA ILE A 476 7.63 -15.82 -1.64
C ILE A 476 8.83 -16.29 -2.46
N ARG A 477 8.71 -17.43 -3.16
CA ARG A 477 9.76 -17.93 -4.07
C ARG A 477 10.20 -16.89 -5.10
N GLU A 478 9.25 -16.32 -5.84
CA GLU A 478 9.59 -15.31 -6.84
C GLU A 478 10.21 -14.04 -6.21
N THR A 479 9.76 -13.68 -5.01
CA THR A 479 10.28 -12.52 -4.27
C THR A 479 11.71 -12.75 -3.80
N VAL A 480 11.96 -13.92 -3.19
CA VAL A 480 13.28 -14.35 -2.71
C VAL A 480 14.28 -14.42 -3.86
N GLN A 481 13.90 -15.03 -4.99
CA GLN A 481 14.74 -15.08 -6.19
C GLN A 481 15.05 -13.68 -6.71
N PHE A 482 14.05 -12.81 -6.78
CA PHE A 482 14.23 -11.44 -7.26
C PHE A 482 15.27 -10.69 -6.42
N PHE A 483 15.14 -10.70 -5.09
CA PHE A 483 16.06 -9.97 -4.21
C PHE A 483 17.44 -10.61 -4.12
N HIS A 484 17.53 -11.92 -4.28
CA HIS A 484 18.81 -12.59 -4.43
C HIS A 484 19.57 -12.07 -5.64
N ASP A 485 18.94 -12.07 -6.83
CA ASP A 485 19.55 -11.52 -8.05
C ASP A 485 19.83 -10.02 -7.93
N ALA A 486 18.92 -9.29 -7.27
CA ALA A 486 19.00 -7.85 -7.13
C ALA A 486 20.13 -7.42 -6.19
N PHE A 487 20.51 -8.25 -5.20
CA PHE A 487 21.71 -8.01 -4.42
C PHE A 487 22.96 -7.88 -5.30
N TYR A 488 23.06 -8.71 -6.36
CA TYR A 488 24.19 -8.67 -7.29
C TYR A 488 24.09 -7.58 -8.36
N ARG A 489 22.88 -7.34 -8.88
CA ARG A 489 22.67 -6.39 -10.00
C ARG A 489 22.40 -4.95 -9.54
N HIS A 490 21.83 -4.80 -8.37
CA HIS A 490 21.32 -3.55 -7.80
C HIS A 490 21.73 -3.39 -6.34
N ARG A 491 22.96 -3.80 -5.98
CA ARG A 491 23.50 -3.78 -4.60
C ARG A 491 23.26 -2.47 -3.84
N ARG A 492 23.27 -1.33 -4.53
CA ARG A 492 23.04 -0.01 -3.93
C ARG A 492 21.62 0.19 -3.39
N GLU A 493 20.67 -0.59 -3.88
CA GLU A 493 19.26 -0.57 -3.44
C GLU A 493 19.07 -1.43 -2.17
N ALA A 494 20.04 -2.28 -1.82
CA ALA A 494 19.91 -3.16 -0.66
C ALA A 494 19.83 -2.34 0.64
N PRO A 495 18.90 -2.65 1.56
CA PRO A 495 18.69 -1.92 2.81
C PRO A 495 19.78 -2.22 3.87
N LEU A 496 21.03 -2.37 3.44
CA LEU A 496 22.17 -2.67 4.33
C LEU A 496 22.35 -1.61 5.41
N HIS A 497 21.92 -0.36 5.15
CA HIS A 497 22.00 0.74 6.10
C HIS A 497 21.16 0.54 7.38
N GLU A 498 20.20 -0.39 7.38
CA GLU A 498 19.38 -0.75 8.54
C GLU A 498 20.08 -1.71 9.50
N PHE A 499 21.11 -2.43 9.04
CA PHE A 499 21.87 -3.39 9.84
C PHE A 499 23.07 -2.72 10.51
N ASP A 500 23.61 -3.27 11.60
CA ASP A 500 24.89 -2.77 12.13
C ASP A 500 26.07 -3.17 11.23
N ARG A 501 27.28 -2.69 11.57
CA ARG A 501 28.47 -2.96 10.76
C ARG A 501 28.78 -4.46 10.63
N ASN A 502 28.70 -5.21 11.73
CA ASN A 502 29.07 -6.61 11.76
C ASN A 502 28.07 -7.48 10.99
N MET A 503 26.78 -7.18 11.13
CA MET A 503 25.71 -7.82 10.35
C MET A 503 25.87 -7.53 8.85
N ARG A 504 26.14 -6.28 8.46
CA ARG A 504 26.41 -5.92 7.05
C ARG A 504 27.57 -6.72 6.48
N GLU A 505 28.69 -6.77 7.19
CA GLU A 505 29.88 -7.52 6.76
C GLU A 505 29.60 -9.03 6.68
N ALA A 506 28.75 -9.58 7.55
CA ALA A 506 28.31 -10.97 7.46
C ALA A 506 27.44 -11.22 6.23
N ILE A 507 26.44 -10.36 5.97
CA ILE A 507 25.57 -10.44 4.79
C ILE A 507 26.41 -10.36 3.51
N GLU A 508 27.32 -9.39 3.44
CA GLU A 508 28.19 -9.21 2.27
C GLU A 508 29.05 -10.46 2.02
N ARG A 509 29.62 -11.06 3.06
CA ARG A 509 30.40 -12.32 2.94
C ARG A 509 29.55 -13.47 2.38
N VAL A 510 28.34 -13.68 2.93
CA VAL A 510 27.44 -14.75 2.46
C VAL A 510 27.14 -14.61 0.97
N TYR A 511 26.79 -13.40 0.53
CA TYR A 511 26.49 -13.16 -0.89
C TYR A 511 27.73 -13.18 -1.79
N GLU A 512 28.91 -12.76 -1.32
CA GLU A 512 30.17 -12.86 -2.07
C GLU A 512 30.63 -14.31 -2.27
N GLU A 513 30.46 -15.17 -1.25
CA GLU A 513 30.71 -16.60 -1.35
C GLU A 513 29.74 -17.28 -2.31
N GLY A 514 28.45 -16.94 -2.25
CA GLY A 514 27.43 -17.44 -3.18
C GLY A 514 27.70 -17.10 -4.64
N ARG A 515 28.43 -16.01 -4.94
CA ARG A 515 28.80 -15.63 -6.32
C ARG A 515 29.87 -16.54 -6.93
N LYS A 516 30.65 -17.25 -6.11
CA LYS A 516 31.78 -18.10 -6.56
C LYS A 516 31.36 -19.55 -6.83
N GLY A 517 30.18 -19.96 -6.36
CA GLY A 517 29.63 -21.32 -6.51
C GLY A 517 28.74 -21.44 -7.73
#